data_AF-A0A2V5Z7H2-F1
#
_entry.id   AF-A0A2V5Z7H2-F1
#
_cell.length_a   1.000
_cell.length_b   1.000
_cell.length_c   1.000
_cell.angle_alpha   90.00
_cell.angle_beta   90.00
_cell.angle_gamma   90.00
#
_symmetry.space_group_name_H-M   'P 1'
#
loop_
_entity.id
_entity.type
_entity.pdbx_description
1 polymer ?
#
loop_
_entity_poly.entity_id
_entity_poly.type
_entity_poly.pdbx_seq_one_letter_code
_entity_poly.pdbx_strand_id
1 'polypeptide(L)'
;MDDASQYSIRSYQASDRVAVRKLCCETGFLGSPIDPVFQDRELFADFLTTYYTDHEPESSFVLEIDGQIRGYLLGSRKPLQHQLYSFAHTMALFFSALWRYRGYNARSRKFIRWVIGHGWHEVPAAPRSVPHFHINLLPDARKVSTTRALMSAYLNYLYRFGE
;
A
#
# COMPACT_ATOMS: atom_id res chain seq x y z
N MET A 1 25.65 6.43 22.21
CA MET A 1 24.94 7.69 21.98
C MET A 1 24.15 7.47 20.70
N ASP A 2 22.88 7.13 20.84
CA ASP A 2 22.02 6.85 19.69
C ASP A 2 21.75 8.17 18.98
N ASP A 3 22.27 8.31 17.77
CA ASP A 3 21.89 9.36 16.85
C ASP A 3 20.41 9.11 16.50
N ALA A 4 19.52 9.72 17.28
CA ALA A 4 18.09 9.61 17.10
C ALA A 4 17.74 10.37 15.82
N SER A 5 17.85 9.69 14.67
CA SER A 5 17.45 10.20 13.37
C SER A 5 16.09 10.88 13.53
N GLN A 6 16.05 12.18 13.24
CA GLN A 6 14.86 12.98 13.46
C GLN A 6 13.81 12.53 12.45
N TYR A 7 12.76 11.89 12.95
CA TYR A 7 11.64 11.46 12.12
C TYR A 7 10.45 12.38 12.31
N SER A 8 9.67 12.57 11.25
CA SER A 8 8.42 13.31 11.27
C SER A 8 7.32 12.48 10.62
N ILE A 9 6.08 12.72 11.06
CA ILE A 9 4.90 12.13 10.43
C ILE A 9 4.00 13.26 10.02
N ARG A 10 3.53 13.17 8.78
CA ARG A 10 2.59 14.14 8.21
C ARG A 10 1.54 13.43 7.36
N SER A 11 0.45 14.14 7.10
CA SER A 11 -0.53 13.71 6.12
C SER A 11 0.11 13.57 4.74
N TYR A 12 -0.35 12.57 4.01
CA TYR A 12 0.01 12.34 2.62
C TYR A 12 -0.36 13.55 1.74
N GLN A 13 0.49 13.86 0.77
CA GLN A 13 0.24 14.85 -0.26
C GLN A 13 0.36 14.21 -1.64
N ALA A 14 -0.35 14.75 -2.64
CA ALA A 14 -0.35 14.20 -4.00
C ALA A 14 1.07 14.12 -4.62
N SER A 15 1.99 15.00 -4.22
CA SER A 15 3.40 14.96 -4.61
C SER A 15 4.14 13.70 -4.12
N ASP A 16 3.67 13.06 -3.05
CA ASP A 16 4.31 11.88 -2.46
C ASP A 16 3.98 10.60 -3.23
N ARG A 17 3.02 10.65 -4.16
CA ARG A 17 2.51 9.50 -4.91
C ARG A 17 3.62 8.62 -5.48
N VAL A 18 4.60 9.23 -6.13
CA VAL A 18 5.72 8.51 -6.74
C VAL A 18 6.57 7.80 -5.69
N ALA A 19 6.86 8.47 -4.57
CA ALA A 19 7.64 7.88 -3.48
C ALA A 19 6.89 6.73 -2.80
N VAL A 20 5.59 6.90 -2.54
CA VAL A 20 4.72 5.86 -1.95
C VAL A 20 4.65 4.63 -2.85
N ARG A 21 4.43 4.82 -4.17
CA ARG A 21 4.39 3.71 -5.15
C ARG A 21 5.71 2.96 -5.20
N LYS A 22 6.83 3.68 -5.22
CA LYS A 22 8.16 3.07 -5.16
C LYS A 22 8.32 2.24 -3.89
N LEU A 23 8.01 2.83 -2.73
CA LEU A 23 8.12 2.15 -1.44
C LEU A 23 7.24 0.89 -1.39
N CYS A 24 6.02 0.96 -1.91
CA CYS A 24 5.11 -0.18 -2.02
C CYS A 24 5.76 -1.35 -2.79
N CYS A 25 6.48 -1.06 -3.88
CA CYS A 25 7.18 -2.08 -4.65
C CYS A 25 8.42 -2.62 -3.91
N GLU A 26 9.17 -1.76 -3.21
CA GLU A 26 10.35 -2.15 -2.41
C GLU A 26 9.99 -3.00 -1.18
N THR A 27 8.73 -2.98 -0.74
CA THR A 27 8.25 -3.77 0.40
C THR A 27 7.17 -4.80 0.02
N GLY A 28 6.89 -4.96 -1.26
CA GLY A 28 5.73 -5.70 -1.78
C GLY A 28 5.75 -7.22 -1.58
N PHE A 29 6.89 -7.81 -1.23
CA PHE A 29 7.04 -9.25 -0.98
C PHE A 29 7.52 -9.51 0.44
N LEU A 30 6.58 -9.62 1.39
CA LEU A 30 6.87 -9.85 2.82
C LEU A 30 7.88 -8.83 3.38
N GLY A 31 7.75 -7.56 2.98
CA GLY A 31 8.68 -6.50 3.36
C GLY A 31 9.97 -6.44 2.55
N SER A 32 10.12 -7.23 1.50
CA SER A 32 11.20 -7.15 0.51
C SER A 32 10.67 -6.70 -0.87
N PRO A 33 11.54 -6.38 -1.84
CA PRO A 33 11.10 -5.96 -3.17
C PRO A 33 10.30 -7.04 -3.89
N ILE A 34 9.31 -6.64 -4.70
CA ILE A 34 8.40 -7.53 -5.42
C ILE A 34 9.04 -8.22 -6.65
N ASP A 35 10.15 -7.68 -7.17
CA ASP A 35 10.83 -8.09 -8.40
C ASP A 35 11.16 -9.60 -8.52
N PRO A 36 11.49 -10.31 -7.42
CA PRO A 36 11.69 -11.75 -7.49
C PRO A 36 10.45 -12.53 -7.96
N VAL A 37 9.25 -11.98 -7.72
CA VAL A 37 7.96 -12.63 -7.98
C VAL A 37 7.24 -12.04 -9.18
N PHE A 38 7.21 -10.71 -9.29
CA PHE A 38 6.44 -10.01 -10.31
C PHE A 38 7.19 -8.78 -10.85
N GLN A 39 7.28 -8.69 -12.18
CA GLN A 39 8.11 -7.67 -12.85
C GLN A 39 7.40 -6.32 -13.07
N ASP A 40 6.07 -6.28 -13.13
CA ASP A 40 5.32 -5.05 -13.42
C ASP A 40 5.02 -4.28 -12.12
N ARG A 41 6.00 -3.48 -11.70
CA ARG A 41 5.90 -2.61 -10.52
C ARG A 41 4.75 -1.59 -10.64
N GLU A 42 4.46 -1.10 -11.84
CA GLU A 42 3.37 -0.12 -12.04
C GLU A 42 2.01 -0.75 -11.77
N LEU A 43 1.75 -1.93 -12.36
CA LEU A 43 0.49 -2.65 -12.14
C LEU A 43 0.33 -3.04 -10.66
N PHE A 44 1.42 -3.44 -10.00
CA PHE A 44 1.42 -3.79 -8.58
C PHE A 44 1.12 -2.57 -7.69
N ALA A 45 1.80 -1.45 -7.93
CA ALA A 45 1.56 -0.22 -7.19
C ALA A 45 0.15 0.32 -7.44
N ASP A 46 -0.35 0.24 -8.67
CA ASP A 46 -1.71 0.65 -9.02
C ASP A 46 -2.75 -0.15 -8.24
N PHE A 47 -2.53 -1.45 -8.06
CA PHE A 47 -3.44 -2.32 -7.33
C PHE A 47 -3.52 -1.95 -5.84
N LEU A 48 -2.38 -1.66 -5.20
CA LEU A 48 -2.31 -1.50 -3.74
C LEU A 48 -2.41 -0.07 -3.22
N THR A 49 -2.16 0.94 -4.05
CA THR A 49 -2.00 2.33 -3.57
C THR A 49 -3.07 3.28 -4.09
N THR A 50 -3.55 3.10 -5.32
CA THR A 50 -4.31 4.13 -6.04
C THR A 50 -5.61 4.53 -5.37
N TYR A 51 -6.35 3.60 -4.76
CA TYR A 51 -7.57 3.96 -4.04
C TYR A 51 -7.27 4.97 -2.93
N TYR A 52 -6.30 4.64 -2.09
CA TYR A 52 -5.96 5.45 -0.92
C TYR A 52 -5.34 6.78 -1.30
N THR A 53 -4.50 6.82 -2.33
CA THR A 53 -3.82 8.06 -2.73
C THR A 53 -4.73 9.03 -3.48
N ASP A 54 -5.76 8.53 -4.16
CA ASP A 54 -6.56 9.34 -5.08
C ASP A 54 -7.99 9.58 -4.58
N HIS A 55 -8.55 8.68 -3.76
CA HIS A 55 -9.95 8.77 -3.28
C HIS A 55 -10.06 9.03 -1.78
N GLU A 56 -9.12 8.55 -0.97
CA GLU A 56 -9.06 8.82 0.47
C GLU A 56 -7.67 9.30 0.96
N PRO A 57 -7.05 10.31 0.31
CA PRO A 57 -5.74 10.82 0.72
C PRO A 57 -5.75 11.41 2.13
N GLU A 58 -6.91 11.90 2.61
CA GLU A 58 -7.08 12.45 3.95
C GLU A 58 -6.83 11.43 5.06
N SER A 59 -7.01 10.14 4.76
CA SER A 59 -6.83 9.01 5.68
C SER A 59 -5.40 8.43 5.61
N SER A 60 -4.50 9.07 4.87
CA SER A 60 -3.17 8.56 4.56
C SER A 60 -2.06 9.42 5.17
N PHE A 61 -1.00 8.76 5.64
CA PHE A 61 0.12 9.37 6.35
C PHE A 61 1.45 8.84 5.81
N VAL A 62 2.48 9.69 5.84
CA VAL A 62 3.84 9.33 5.46
C VAL A 62 4.80 9.54 6.64
N LEU A 63 5.79 8.66 6.72
CA LEU A 63 6.92 8.76 7.65
C LEU A 63 8.12 9.30 6.90
N GLU A 64 8.63 10.44 7.36
CA GLU A 64 9.87 11.01 6.85
C GLU A 64 10.99 10.81 7.88
N ILE A 65 12.16 10.42 7.38
CA ILE A 65 13.40 10.36 8.15
C ILE A 65 14.43 11.12 7.32
N ASP A 66 15.08 12.13 7.91
CA ASP A 66 16.08 12.97 7.24
C ASP A 66 15.58 13.57 5.91
N GLY A 67 14.32 14.00 5.89
CA GLY A 67 13.67 14.63 4.72
C GLY A 67 13.28 13.67 3.59
N GLN A 68 13.41 12.35 3.80
CA GLN A 68 13.01 11.33 2.82
C GLN A 68 11.87 10.47 3.35
N ILE A 69 10.92 10.13 2.48
CA ILE A 69 9.84 9.20 2.82
C ILE A 69 10.41 7.79 2.97
N ARG A 70 10.39 7.27 4.19
CA ARG A 70 10.86 5.92 4.54
C ARG A 70 9.75 4.98 4.98
N GLY A 71 8.51 5.47 4.98
CA GLY A 71 7.34 4.66 5.28
C GLY A 71 6.04 5.37 4.96
N TYR A 72 4.96 4.61 4.90
CA TYR A 72 3.62 5.15 4.76
C TYR A 72 2.59 4.28 5.47
N LEU A 73 1.44 4.89 5.77
CA LEU A 73 0.21 4.22 6.16
C LEU A 73 -0.92 4.79 5.30
N LEU A 74 -1.55 3.92 4.52
CA LEU A 74 -2.68 4.26 3.67
C LEU A 74 -3.96 3.71 4.32
N GLY A 75 -4.84 4.58 4.78
CA GLY A 75 -6.06 4.21 5.49
C GLY A 75 -7.32 4.40 4.64
N SER A 76 -8.35 3.63 4.93
CA SER A 76 -9.68 3.77 4.31
C SER A 76 -10.76 3.64 5.38
N ARG A 77 -11.67 4.61 5.38
CA ARG A 77 -12.84 4.66 6.28
C ARG A 77 -14.15 4.36 5.57
N LYS A 78 -14.19 4.43 4.23
CA LYS A 78 -15.43 4.32 3.44
C LYS A 78 -15.47 2.97 2.73
N PRO A 79 -15.79 1.86 3.42
CA PRO A 79 -15.66 0.51 2.87
C PRO A 79 -16.55 0.25 1.64
N LEU A 80 -17.70 0.93 1.52
CA LEU A 80 -18.56 0.82 0.34
C LEU A 80 -17.91 1.46 -0.90
N GLN A 81 -17.31 2.64 -0.74
CA GLN A 81 -16.59 3.32 -1.82
C GLN A 81 -15.36 2.51 -2.23
N HIS A 82 -14.63 1.97 -1.25
CA HIS A 82 -13.50 1.08 -1.49
C HIS A 82 -13.90 -0.16 -2.27
N GLN A 83 -15.01 -0.82 -1.92
CA GLN A 83 -15.47 -2.03 -2.62
C GLN A 83 -15.89 -1.74 -4.07
N LEU A 84 -16.65 -0.68 -4.31
CA LEU A 84 -17.08 -0.26 -5.65
C LEU A 84 -15.87 0.08 -6.52
N TYR A 85 -14.94 0.88 -5.99
CA TYR A 85 -13.71 1.22 -6.69
C TYR A 85 -12.85 -0.01 -6.95
N SER A 86 -12.62 -0.85 -5.93
CA SER A 86 -11.80 -2.06 -6.04
C SER A 86 -12.32 -2.98 -7.13
N PHE A 87 -13.63 -3.14 -7.26
CA PHE A 87 -14.22 -3.95 -8.33
C PHE A 87 -13.91 -3.37 -9.72
N ALA A 88 -14.23 -2.10 -9.96
CA ALA A 88 -13.99 -1.45 -11.25
C ALA A 88 -12.50 -1.37 -11.61
N HIS A 89 -11.66 -1.03 -10.63
CA HIS A 89 -10.22 -0.91 -10.79
C HIS A 89 -9.56 -2.27 -11.02
N THR A 90 -9.99 -3.32 -10.32
CA THR A 90 -9.49 -4.68 -10.57
C THR A 90 -9.80 -5.13 -11.99
N MET A 91 -10.99 -4.81 -12.52
CA MET A 91 -11.32 -5.09 -13.93
C MET A 91 -10.42 -4.32 -14.90
N ALA A 92 -10.19 -3.01 -14.67
CA ALA A 92 -9.28 -2.23 -15.51
C ALA A 92 -7.84 -2.78 -15.48
N LEU A 93 -7.33 -3.13 -14.29
CA LEU A 93 -6.01 -3.73 -14.11
C LEU A 93 -5.92 -5.12 -14.75
N PHE A 94 -7.00 -5.91 -14.71
CA PHE A 94 -7.06 -7.20 -15.39
C PHE A 94 -6.87 -7.05 -16.90
N PHE A 95 -7.57 -6.11 -17.55
CA PHE A 95 -7.39 -5.86 -18.98
C PHE A 95 -6.00 -5.31 -19.31
N SER A 96 -5.47 -4.41 -18.47
CA SER A 96 -4.08 -3.91 -18.60
C SER A 96 -3.06 -5.05 -18.50
N ALA A 97 -3.24 -5.94 -17.52
CA ALA A 97 -2.39 -7.11 -17.33
C ALA A 97 -2.48 -8.08 -18.51
N LEU A 98 -3.68 -8.31 -19.05
CA LEU A 98 -3.89 -9.17 -20.23
C LEU A 98 -3.16 -8.63 -21.45
N TRP A 99 -3.21 -7.32 -21.68
CA TRP A 99 -2.48 -6.66 -22.76
C TRP A 99 -0.97 -6.80 -22.62
N ARG A 100 -0.44 -6.61 -21.40
CA ARG A 100 1.00 -6.70 -21.09
C ARG A 100 1.50 -8.14 -20.93
N TYR A 101 0.62 -9.12 -20.79
CA TYR A 101 0.93 -10.51 -20.42
C TYR A 101 1.96 -11.18 -21.35
N ARG A 102 1.95 -10.83 -22.64
CA ARG A 102 2.89 -11.37 -23.63
C ARG A 102 4.35 -11.00 -23.34
N GLY A 103 4.58 -9.85 -22.71
CA GLY A 103 5.92 -9.35 -22.32
C GLY A 103 6.41 -9.86 -20.96
N TYR A 104 5.59 -10.62 -20.23
CA TYR A 104 5.94 -11.08 -18.90
C TYR A 104 6.84 -12.31 -18.90
N ASN A 105 7.84 -12.31 -18.03
CA ASN A 105 8.71 -13.45 -17.81
C ASN A 105 7.96 -14.63 -17.18
N ALA A 106 8.59 -15.81 -17.16
CA ALA A 106 7.97 -17.04 -16.65
C ALA A 106 7.49 -16.93 -15.19
N ARG A 107 8.23 -16.19 -14.35
CA ARG A 107 7.89 -15.97 -12.93
C ARG A 107 6.62 -15.13 -12.78
N SER A 108 6.53 -14.02 -13.50
CA SER A 108 5.36 -13.14 -13.51
C SER A 108 4.12 -13.86 -14.04
N ARG A 109 4.27 -14.67 -15.10
CA ARG A 109 3.17 -15.52 -15.59
C ARG A 109 2.76 -16.60 -14.60
N LYS A 110 3.69 -17.14 -13.81
CA LYS A 110 3.39 -18.09 -12.73
C LYS A 110 2.61 -17.38 -11.62
N PHE A 111 3.06 -16.19 -11.22
CA PHE A 111 2.39 -15.37 -10.21
C PHE A 111 0.96 -15.01 -10.62
N ILE A 112 0.73 -14.52 -11.84
CA ILE A 112 -0.62 -14.19 -12.33
C ILE A 112 -1.53 -15.42 -12.34
N ARG A 113 -1.05 -16.56 -12.84
CA ARG A 113 -1.82 -17.81 -12.82
C ARG A 113 -2.18 -18.24 -11.41
N TRP A 114 -1.26 -18.06 -10.46
CA TRP A 114 -1.53 -18.33 -9.05
C TRP A 114 -2.58 -17.37 -8.49
N VAL A 115 -2.48 -16.06 -8.73
CA VAL A 115 -3.47 -15.06 -8.27
C VAL A 115 -4.87 -15.38 -8.81
N ILE A 116 -4.99 -15.71 -10.10
CA ILE A 116 -6.28 -16.06 -10.72
C ILE A 116 -6.85 -17.35 -10.13
N GLY A 117 -6.01 -18.38 -9.93
CA GLY A 117 -6.47 -19.69 -9.48
C GLY A 117 -6.71 -19.80 -7.96
N HIS A 118 -5.89 -19.15 -7.15
CA HIS A 118 -5.80 -19.36 -5.71
C HIS A 118 -6.01 -18.08 -4.89
N GLY A 119 -5.94 -16.90 -5.50
CA GLY A 119 -5.96 -15.63 -4.75
C GLY A 119 -7.21 -15.47 -3.87
N TRP A 120 -8.36 -15.96 -4.32
CA TRP A 120 -9.62 -15.88 -3.56
C TRP A 120 -9.69 -16.82 -2.35
N HIS A 121 -8.91 -17.90 -2.31
CA HIS A 121 -8.83 -18.79 -1.14
C HIS A 121 -8.00 -18.19 -0.01
N GLU A 122 -7.05 -17.32 -0.34
CA GLU A 122 -6.09 -16.73 0.60
C GLU A 122 -6.61 -15.45 1.25
N VAL A 123 -7.79 -14.96 0.87
CA VAL A 123 -8.39 -13.77 1.47
C VAL A 123 -9.18 -14.19 2.72
N PRO A 124 -8.72 -13.84 3.93
CA PRO A 124 -9.45 -14.16 5.15
C PRO A 124 -10.77 -13.40 5.20
N ALA A 125 -11.75 -13.94 5.92
CA ALA A 125 -12.99 -13.22 6.20
C ALA A 125 -12.66 -11.97 7.04
N ALA A 126 -12.89 -10.79 6.45
CA ALA A 126 -12.74 -9.49 7.11
C ALA A 126 -14.13 -8.85 7.32
N PRO A 127 -14.34 -8.13 8.45
CA PRO A 127 -15.56 -7.36 8.63
C PRO A 127 -15.69 -6.31 7.52
N ARG A 128 -16.86 -6.25 6.86
CA ARG A 128 -17.04 -5.41 5.67
C ARG A 128 -17.28 -3.93 5.96
N SER A 129 -17.53 -3.57 7.22
CA SER A 129 -17.96 -2.23 7.63
C SER A 129 -16.99 -1.55 8.58
N VAL A 130 -15.73 -2.00 8.63
CA VAL A 130 -14.71 -1.43 9.52
C VAL A 130 -13.62 -0.71 8.72
N PRO A 131 -13.03 0.35 9.30
CA PRO A 131 -11.83 0.96 8.72
C PRO A 131 -10.70 -0.06 8.60
N HIS A 132 -9.92 0.06 7.53
CA HIS A 132 -8.75 -0.77 7.29
C HIS A 132 -7.59 0.09 6.80
N PHE A 133 -6.38 -0.45 6.83
CA PHE A 133 -5.20 0.28 6.38
C PHE A 133 -4.13 -0.66 5.84
N HIS A 134 -3.21 -0.09 5.07
CA HIS A 134 -2.00 -0.71 4.58
C HIS A 134 -0.79 0.09 5.06
N ILE A 135 0.10 -0.55 5.82
CA ILE A 135 1.32 0.06 6.36
C ILE A 135 2.54 -0.61 5.74
N ASN A 136 3.47 0.20 5.25
CA ASN A 136 4.77 -0.28 4.78
C ASN A 136 5.90 0.65 5.25
N LEU A 137 6.98 0.04 5.74
CA LEU A 137 8.16 0.71 6.26
C LEU A 137 9.40 0.06 5.63
N LEU A 138 10.36 0.89 5.21
CA LEU A 138 11.68 0.41 4.81
C LEU A 138 12.45 -0.15 6.03
N PRO A 139 13.41 -1.08 5.83
CA PRO A 139 14.09 -1.76 6.93
C PRO A 139 14.73 -0.83 7.97
N ASP A 140 15.30 0.29 7.55
CA ASP A 140 15.90 1.33 8.39
C ASP A 140 14.87 2.10 9.24
N ALA A 141 13.62 2.16 8.77
CA ALA A 141 12.49 2.79 9.44
C ALA A 141 11.63 1.83 10.27
N ARG A 142 11.94 0.52 10.31
CA ARG A 142 11.20 -0.49 11.10
C ARG A 142 11.61 -0.49 12.58
N LYS A 143 11.49 0.68 13.23
CA LYS A 143 11.72 0.84 14.67
C LYS A 143 10.37 0.86 15.39
N VAL A 144 10.34 0.44 16.66
CA VAL A 144 9.11 0.47 17.47
C VAL A 144 8.58 1.90 17.59
N SER A 145 9.47 2.89 17.72
CA SER A 145 9.11 4.31 17.83
C SER A 145 8.38 4.84 16.59
N THR A 146 8.92 4.59 15.40
CA THR A 146 8.37 5.06 14.11
C THR A 146 7.06 4.37 13.78
N THR A 147 7.00 3.04 13.94
CA THR A 147 5.75 2.26 13.72
C THR A 147 4.65 2.72 14.65
N ARG A 148 4.95 2.87 15.95
CA ARG A 148 3.98 3.34 16.94
C ARG A 148 3.47 4.74 16.59
N ALA A 149 4.37 5.65 16.23
CA ALA A 149 3.99 7.02 15.91
C ALA A 149 3.07 7.07 14.67
N LEU A 150 3.33 6.25 13.65
CA LEU A 150 2.49 6.16 12.43
C LEU A 150 1.10 5.60 12.74
N MET A 151 1.05 4.51 13.53
CA MET A 151 -0.20 3.93 14.00
C MET A 151 -1.00 4.92 14.85
N SER A 152 -0.34 5.63 15.77
CA SER A 152 -0.98 6.65 16.59
C SER A 152 -1.54 7.80 15.75
N ALA A 153 -0.85 8.24 14.69
CA ALA A 153 -1.38 9.26 13.79
C ALA A 153 -2.68 8.80 13.11
N TYR A 154 -2.72 7.56 12.61
CA TYR A 154 -3.91 7.00 11.99
C TYR A 154 -5.07 6.76 12.97
N LEU A 155 -4.79 6.18 14.15
CA LEU A 155 -5.83 5.94 15.16
C LEU A 155 -6.41 7.25 15.71
N ASN A 156 -5.57 8.28 15.91
CA ASN A 156 -6.05 9.61 16.28
C ASN A 156 -6.91 10.23 15.19
N TYR A 157 -6.58 9.98 13.92
CA TYR A 157 -7.41 10.40 12.80
C TYR A 157 -8.76 9.70 12.83
N LEU A 158 -8.80 8.37 12.95
CA LEU A 158 -10.06 7.61 13.09
C LEU A 158 -10.93 8.13 14.23
N TYR A 159 -10.33 8.32 15.41
CA TYR A 159 -11.02 8.85 16.59
C TYR A 159 -11.69 10.21 16.35
N ARG A 160 -10.99 11.14 15.65
CA ARG A 160 -11.54 12.47 15.32
C ARG A 160 -12.77 12.41 14.42
N PHE A 161 -12.93 11.33 13.66
CA PHE A 161 -14.06 11.11 12.76
C PHE A 161 -15.11 10.15 13.32
N GLY A 162 -14.99 9.73 14.59
CA GLY A 162 -16.02 8.95 15.30
C GLY A 162 -16.03 7.47 14.95
N GLU A 163 -14.90 6.93 14.49
CA GLU A 163 -14.69 5.49 14.25
C GLU A 163 -14.24 4.75 15.51
#